data_AF-A0A4R4MAI6-F1
#
_entry.id   AF-A0A4R4MAI6-F1
#
_cell.length_a   1.000
_cell.length_b   1.000
_cell.length_c   1.000
_cell.angle_alpha   90.00
_cell.angle_beta   90.00
_cell.angle_gamma   90.00
#
_symmetry.space_group_name_H-M   'P 1'
#
loop_
_entity.id
_entity.type
_entity.pdbx_description
1 polymer ?
#
loop_
_entity_poly.entity_id
_entity_poly.type
_entity_poly.pdbx_seq_one_letter_code
_entity_poly.pdbx_strand_id
1 'polypeptide(L)'
;MPSDEPDAGASSAAPAGPFARPPGGGHAAGSGTAAGGEAATVAGDVPAGPGPPGVGGTGAGGPSGTGVAAPAEGAGEPARARLTGLRGSERAGGTSWRQATPLEPRQAPVTGTGAHDFADEGVPLDADAVIVAAGAWTGEVCRPLGVKLPVFPRRGQILHVTLEGIDTAWWPIVLPRIGPYLLGFPDSRVVIGATIEDVGFSPRVTMGGLGEVIEAGLQVAPGLVGATVAETRVGLRPVYAPGSPLIGRLTSRVVVATGLSSYGLTAGPFTGRIAAALALGDEPPIDVTPYAPALA
;
A
#
# COMPACT_ATOMS: atom_id res chain seq x y z
N MET A 1 -64.36 31.92 11.91
CA MET A 1 -63.72 32.86 12.86
C MET A 1 -62.44 32.19 13.34
N PRO A 2 -61.34 32.93 13.41
CA PRO A 2 -60.30 32.85 12.38
C PRO A 2 -58.89 32.63 13.00
N SER A 3 -57.89 32.62 12.12
CA SER A 3 -56.54 33.19 12.26
C SER A 3 -55.85 33.21 13.64
N ASP A 4 -54.58 32.78 13.67
CA ASP A 4 -53.46 33.70 13.87
C ASP A 4 -52.11 32.96 13.78
N GLU A 5 -51.33 33.32 12.76
CA GLU A 5 -49.87 33.44 12.87
C GLU A 5 -49.58 34.87 13.37
N PRO A 6 -48.51 35.13 14.14
CA PRO A 6 -47.26 35.53 13.48
C PRO A 6 -45.94 35.17 14.18
N ASP A 7 -44.95 34.93 13.33
CA ASP A 7 -43.57 35.45 13.22
C ASP A 7 -42.82 36.16 14.38
N ALA A 8 -41.48 36.10 14.25
CA ALA A 8 -40.37 36.81 14.91
C ALA A 8 -39.59 35.99 15.98
N GLY A 9 -38.27 35.79 15.90
CA GLY A 9 -37.24 36.25 14.99
C GLY A 9 -35.83 35.95 15.55
N ALA A 10 -34.84 36.24 14.71
CA ALA A 10 -33.41 36.48 15.01
C ALA A 10 -32.38 35.32 14.98
N SER A 11 -31.57 35.38 13.90
CA SER A 11 -30.09 35.41 13.88
C SER A 11 -29.32 34.10 14.12
N SER A 12 -28.84 33.43 13.07
CA SER A 12 -27.52 33.61 12.43
C SER A 12 -26.31 33.29 13.32
N ALA A 13 -25.64 32.15 13.06
CA ALA A 13 -24.22 32.06 12.69
C ALA A 13 -23.76 30.59 12.61
N ALA A 14 -23.15 30.23 11.48
CA ALA A 14 -22.46 28.97 11.26
C ALA A 14 -21.08 28.95 11.95
N PRO A 15 -20.59 27.82 12.48
CA PRO A 15 -19.18 27.70 12.85
C PRO A 15 -18.33 27.33 11.62
N ALA A 16 -17.45 28.26 11.26
CA ALA A 16 -16.44 28.11 10.22
C ALA A 16 -15.36 27.08 10.61
N GLY A 17 -14.92 26.31 9.62
CA GLY A 17 -13.82 25.36 9.74
C GLY A 17 -12.44 26.03 9.81
N PRO A 18 -11.40 25.33 10.32
CA PRO A 18 -10.08 25.89 10.47
C PRO A 18 -9.22 25.64 9.22
N PHE A 19 -9.40 26.44 8.16
CA PHE A 19 -8.39 26.56 7.10
C PHE A 19 -8.51 27.95 6.45
N ALA A 20 -7.83 28.94 7.03
CA ALA A 20 -7.57 30.22 6.39
C ALA A 20 -6.07 30.37 6.14
N ARG A 21 -5.68 30.36 4.86
CA ARG A 21 -4.37 30.81 4.38
C ARG A 21 -4.46 32.31 4.03
N PRO A 22 -3.46 33.14 4.35
CA PRO A 22 -3.46 34.55 3.94
C PRO A 22 -3.03 34.71 2.47
N PRO A 23 -3.44 35.80 1.79
CA PRO A 23 -3.18 36.00 0.37
C PRO A 23 -1.84 36.72 0.07
N GLY A 24 -1.20 36.26 -1.01
CA GLY A 24 -0.58 37.06 -2.08
C GLY A 24 0.52 38.07 -1.74
N GLY A 25 1.77 37.72 -2.11
CA GLY A 25 2.84 38.65 -2.44
C GLY A 25 3.63 38.09 -3.61
N GLY A 26 3.53 38.73 -4.78
CA GLY A 26 4.20 38.29 -6.01
C GLY A 26 5.67 38.71 -6.07
N HIS A 27 6.49 37.93 -6.77
CA HIS A 27 7.63 38.44 -7.53
C HIS A 27 8.07 37.47 -8.64
N ALA A 28 8.06 38.04 -9.86
CA ALA A 28 8.97 37.90 -10.99
C ALA A 28 9.61 36.54 -11.36
N ALA A 29 9.44 36.23 -12.64
CA ALA A 29 10.14 35.19 -13.40
C ALA A 29 11.66 35.32 -13.36
N GLY A 30 12.34 34.17 -13.32
CA GLY A 30 13.76 34.01 -13.56
C GLY A 30 14.04 32.63 -14.13
N SER A 31 14.34 32.59 -15.43
CA SER A 31 14.87 31.45 -16.15
C SER A 31 16.25 31.05 -15.62
N GLY A 32 16.48 29.77 -15.34
CA GLY A 32 17.79 29.25 -14.97
C GLY A 32 17.85 27.72 -15.08
N THR A 33 18.51 27.24 -16.13
CA THR A 33 19.02 25.87 -16.30
C THR A 33 20.24 25.61 -15.42
N ALA A 34 20.62 24.32 -15.29
CA ALA A 34 21.84 23.77 -14.68
C ALA A 34 21.76 23.59 -13.15
N ALA A 35 22.39 22.62 -12.49
CA ALA A 35 23.10 21.38 -12.81
C ALA A 35 23.31 20.68 -11.45
N GLY A 36 23.83 19.45 -11.47
CA GLY A 36 24.10 18.66 -10.27
C GLY A 36 24.95 19.36 -9.20
N GLY A 37 24.79 18.90 -7.96
CA GLY A 37 25.60 19.30 -6.81
C GLY A 37 25.72 18.14 -5.84
N GLU A 38 26.94 17.61 -5.77
CA GLU A 38 27.41 16.54 -4.89
C GLU A 38 27.11 16.80 -3.41
N ALA A 39 26.78 15.71 -2.70
CA ALA A 39 26.83 15.69 -1.24
C ALA A 39 28.30 15.76 -0.79
N ALA A 40 28.67 16.84 -0.12
CA ALA A 40 29.99 17.01 0.48
C ALA A 40 30.20 16.01 1.63
N THR A 41 31.16 15.10 1.45
CA THR A 41 31.73 14.24 2.49
C THR A 41 32.68 15.06 3.38
N VAL A 42 32.41 15.11 4.68
CA VAL A 42 33.43 15.46 5.68
C VAL A 42 34.07 14.17 6.15
N ALA A 43 35.27 13.89 5.64
CA ALA A 43 36.13 12.81 6.12
C ALA A 43 36.77 13.21 7.45
N GLY A 44 36.42 12.50 8.52
CA GLY A 44 37.18 12.49 9.76
C GLY A 44 37.76 11.09 9.94
N ASP A 45 39.09 10.97 9.85
CA ASP A 45 39.82 9.74 10.16
C ASP A 45 39.60 9.33 11.62
N VAL A 46 39.09 8.12 11.83
CA VAL A 46 39.07 7.46 13.14
C VAL A 46 39.84 6.13 13.00
N PRO A 47 40.90 5.89 13.79
CA PRO A 47 41.72 4.70 13.63
C PRO A 47 40.98 3.42 14.04
N ALA A 48 41.25 2.34 13.30
CA ALA A 48 40.69 1.01 13.52
C ALA A 48 41.03 0.46 14.93
N GLY A 49 40.00 0.25 15.75
CA GLY A 49 40.09 -0.50 17.00
C GLY A 49 40.10 -2.02 16.74
N PRO A 50 40.62 -2.83 17.67
CA PRO A 50 40.77 -4.26 17.47
C PRO A 50 39.40 -4.96 17.39
N GLY A 51 39.28 -5.91 16.46
CA GLY A 51 38.08 -6.71 16.26
C GLY A 51 37.69 -7.53 17.51
N PRO A 52 36.40 -7.90 17.65
CA PRO A 52 35.93 -8.59 18.84
C PRO A 52 36.52 -10.01 18.94
N PRO A 53 36.79 -10.50 20.16
CA PRO A 53 37.35 -11.83 20.36
C PRO A 53 36.31 -12.92 20.06
N GLY A 54 36.78 -13.98 19.42
CA GLY A 54 35.99 -15.19 19.16
C GLY A 54 35.54 -15.84 20.47
N VAL A 55 34.23 -16.09 20.57
CA VAL A 55 33.65 -16.81 21.71
C VAL A 55 33.43 -18.25 21.29
N GLY A 56 34.32 -19.13 21.74
CA GLY A 56 34.07 -20.56 21.80
C GLY A 56 33.48 -20.91 23.17
N GLY A 57 32.46 -21.75 23.19
CA GLY A 57 32.16 -22.58 24.36
C GLY A 57 30.69 -22.74 24.76
N THR A 58 30.25 -23.99 24.59
CA THR A 58 29.31 -24.75 25.46
C THR A 58 27.81 -24.59 25.22
N GLY A 59 27.18 -25.75 24.95
CA GLY A 59 25.78 -25.87 24.63
C GLY A 59 24.84 -25.74 25.82
N ALA A 60 23.66 -25.21 25.53
CA ALA A 60 22.44 -25.49 26.25
C ALA A 60 21.37 -25.76 25.19
N GLY A 61 20.71 -26.92 25.27
CA GLY A 61 19.70 -27.34 24.32
C GLY A 61 18.52 -26.37 24.31
N GLY A 62 18.39 -25.61 23.23
CA GLY A 62 17.17 -24.88 22.90
C GLY A 62 16.10 -25.85 22.38
N PRO A 63 14.80 -25.52 22.50
CA PRO A 63 13.73 -26.36 21.99
C PRO A 63 13.92 -26.57 20.48
N SER A 64 14.09 -27.83 20.09
CA SER A 64 14.18 -28.26 18.70
C SER A 64 12.83 -28.03 18.02
N GLY A 65 12.61 -26.84 17.47
CA GLY A 65 11.50 -26.58 16.57
C GLY A 65 11.74 -27.30 15.25
N THR A 66 10.89 -28.27 14.92
CA THR A 66 10.86 -28.88 13.59
C THR A 66 10.19 -27.90 12.63
N GLY A 67 10.95 -27.42 11.62
CA GLY A 67 10.44 -26.63 10.51
C GLY A 67 10.02 -27.53 9.35
N VAL A 68 8.99 -27.13 8.61
CA VAL A 68 8.64 -27.76 7.32
C VAL A 68 9.29 -26.95 6.21
N ALA A 69 10.11 -27.58 5.38
CA ALA A 69 10.71 -26.96 4.22
C ALA A 69 9.85 -27.25 2.97
N ALA A 70 9.38 -26.20 2.31
CA ALA A 70 8.84 -26.27 0.95
C ALA A 70 9.93 -25.83 -0.05
N PRO A 71 9.95 -26.35 -1.28
CA PRO A 71 10.84 -25.82 -2.33
C PRO A 71 10.58 -24.32 -2.53
N ALA A 72 11.63 -23.57 -2.86
CA ALA A 72 11.66 -22.11 -2.80
C ALA A 72 10.45 -21.44 -3.50
N GLU A 73 9.56 -20.86 -2.71
CA GLU A 73 8.60 -19.87 -3.17
C GLU A 73 9.34 -18.53 -3.34
N GLY A 74 9.24 -17.93 -4.54
CA GLY A 74 9.96 -16.69 -4.84
C GLY A 74 9.40 -15.49 -4.08
N ALA A 75 10.27 -14.71 -3.44
CA ALA A 75 9.90 -13.42 -2.86
C ALA A 75 10.05 -12.29 -3.90
N GLY A 76 8.97 -11.52 -4.12
CA GLY A 76 8.98 -10.34 -4.98
C GLY A 76 9.10 -9.03 -4.20
N GLU A 77 9.87 -8.07 -4.72
CA GLU A 77 9.93 -6.72 -4.15
C GLU A 77 8.75 -5.87 -4.66
N PRO A 78 7.85 -5.37 -3.79
CA PRO A 78 6.58 -4.72 -4.20
C PRO A 78 6.77 -3.53 -5.13
N ALA A 79 7.74 -2.66 -4.82
CA ALA A 79 8.02 -1.46 -5.59
C ALA A 79 8.49 -1.81 -7.01
N ARG A 80 9.35 -2.84 -7.13
CA ARG A 80 9.82 -3.34 -8.42
C ARG A 80 8.71 -4.02 -9.22
N ALA A 81 7.90 -4.87 -8.58
CA ALA A 81 6.78 -5.55 -9.24
C ALA A 81 5.77 -4.54 -9.84
N ARG A 82 5.40 -3.49 -9.09
CA ARG A 82 4.53 -2.41 -9.57
C ARG A 82 5.14 -1.65 -10.75
N LEU A 83 6.41 -1.25 -10.64
CA LEU A 83 7.10 -0.47 -11.68
C LEU A 83 7.29 -1.28 -12.97
N THR A 84 7.61 -2.57 -12.87
CA THR A 84 7.76 -3.45 -14.04
C THR A 84 6.41 -3.64 -14.75
N GLY A 85 5.31 -3.79 -14.00
CA GLY A 85 3.97 -3.86 -14.58
C GLY A 85 3.60 -2.60 -15.36
N LEU A 86 3.79 -1.42 -14.76
CA LEU A 86 3.50 -0.12 -15.40
C LEU A 86 4.36 0.11 -16.66
N ARG A 87 5.67 -0.17 -16.58
CA ARG A 87 6.60 -0.05 -17.72
C ARG A 87 6.32 -1.08 -18.82
N GLY A 88 5.76 -2.23 -18.47
CA GLY A 88 5.30 -3.24 -19.43
C GLY A 88 4.10 -2.74 -20.23
N SER A 89 3.10 -2.16 -19.55
CA SER A 89 1.90 -1.60 -20.20
C SER A 89 2.21 -0.35 -21.04
N GLU A 90 3.18 0.47 -20.61
CA GLU A 90 3.74 1.59 -21.38
C GLU A 90 4.23 1.19 -22.76
N ARG A 91 5.08 0.15 -22.78
CA ARG A 91 5.75 -0.31 -24.01
C ARG A 91 4.79 -0.96 -25.01
N ALA A 92 3.64 -1.45 -24.53
CA ALA A 92 2.62 -2.05 -25.38
C ALA A 92 1.80 -1.00 -26.16
N GLY A 93 1.90 0.29 -25.82
CA GLY A 93 1.09 1.36 -26.40
C GLY A 93 -0.35 1.35 -25.86
N GLY A 94 -0.95 2.53 -25.68
CA GLY A 94 -2.37 2.66 -25.27
C GLY A 94 -2.64 2.70 -23.76
N THR A 95 -1.61 2.80 -22.91
CA THR A 95 -1.77 3.01 -21.46
C THR A 95 -1.27 4.39 -21.06
N SER A 96 -2.09 5.12 -20.32
CA SER A 96 -1.74 6.40 -19.69
C SER A 96 -1.88 6.28 -18.17
N TRP A 97 -0.99 6.92 -17.42
CA TRP A 97 -1.10 7.03 -15.96
C TRP A 97 -1.12 8.49 -15.53
N ARG A 98 -1.85 8.74 -14.44
CA ARG A 98 -1.90 10.04 -13.79
C ARG A 98 -1.86 9.82 -12.28
N GLN A 99 -1.10 10.66 -11.58
CA GLN A 99 -1.23 10.80 -10.15
C GLN A 99 -2.33 11.83 -9.88
N ALA A 100 -3.44 11.41 -9.26
CA ALA A 100 -4.60 12.26 -8.98
C ALA A 100 -5.22 11.95 -7.61
N THR A 101 -5.80 12.98 -7.00
CA THR A 101 -6.66 12.94 -5.79
C THR A 101 -8.05 12.39 -6.20
N PRO A 102 -8.90 11.84 -5.29
CA PRO A 102 -9.93 10.85 -5.64
C PRO A 102 -10.91 11.28 -6.73
N LEU A 103 -11.29 10.30 -7.57
CA LEU A 103 -12.33 10.46 -8.59
C LEU A 103 -13.69 10.71 -7.92
N GLU A 104 -14.38 11.79 -8.32
CA GLU A 104 -15.78 11.99 -8.00
C GLU A 104 -16.66 11.38 -9.11
N PRO A 105 -17.48 10.36 -8.81
CA PRO A 105 -18.47 9.84 -9.75
C PRO A 105 -19.48 10.91 -10.14
N ARG A 106 -19.71 11.08 -11.44
CA ARG A 106 -20.79 11.92 -11.96
C ARG A 106 -21.79 11.06 -12.73
N GLN A 107 -23.08 11.24 -12.47
CA GLN A 107 -24.17 10.50 -13.12
C GLN A 107 -24.59 11.08 -14.48
N ALA A 108 -23.89 12.08 -15.01
CA ALA A 108 -24.26 12.71 -16.28
C ALA A 108 -23.53 12.01 -17.44
N PRO A 109 -24.21 11.66 -18.55
CA PRO A 109 -23.53 11.18 -19.75
C PRO A 109 -22.71 12.35 -20.32
N VAL A 110 -21.40 12.16 -20.43
CA VAL A 110 -20.56 12.99 -21.30
C VAL A 110 -20.61 12.35 -22.69
N THR A 111 -20.90 13.15 -23.70
CA THR A 111 -20.91 12.71 -25.10
C THR A 111 -19.57 13.07 -25.73
N GLY A 112 -18.63 12.13 -25.76
CA GLY A 112 -17.35 12.32 -26.43
C GLY A 112 -16.54 11.04 -26.53
N THR A 113 -16.33 10.52 -27.74
CA THR A 113 -15.39 9.43 -28.02
C THR A 113 -14.04 10.05 -28.41
N GLY A 114 -13.03 9.92 -27.55
CA GLY A 114 -11.67 10.39 -27.85
C GLY A 114 -10.66 10.00 -26.79
N ALA A 115 -9.42 9.73 -27.21
CA ALA A 115 -8.29 9.60 -26.30
C ALA A 115 -8.00 10.99 -25.70
N HIS A 116 -8.24 11.15 -24.41
CA HIS A 116 -7.99 12.39 -23.71
C HIS A 116 -6.53 12.45 -23.24
N ASP A 117 -5.86 13.56 -23.51
CA ASP A 117 -4.60 13.89 -22.84
C ASP A 117 -4.94 14.27 -21.39
N PHE A 118 -4.50 13.45 -20.43
CA PHE A 118 -4.96 13.49 -19.05
C PHE A 118 -4.20 14.51 -18.18
N ALA A 119 -3.76 15.63 -18.75
CA ALA A 119 -2.82 16.56 -18.13
C ALA A 119 -3.38 17.36 -16.93
N ASP A 120 -4.70 17.58 -16.84
CA ASP A 120 -5.28 18.55 -15.90
C ASP A 120 -6.02 17.93 -14.71
N GLU A 121 -5.76 18.45 -13.50
CA GLU A 121 -6.54 18.15 -12.30
C GLU A 121 -7.98 18.68 -12.40
N GLY A 122 -8.96 17.85 -12.00
CA GLY A 122 -10.39 18.19 -12.03
C GLY A 122 -11.12 17.93 -13.34
N VAL A 123 -10.44 17.50 -14.42
CA VAL A 123 -11.10 17.10 -15.67
C VAL A 123 -11.73 15.72 -15.51
N PRO A 124 -13.04 15.54 -15.77
CA PRO A 124 -13.69 14.23 -15.75
C PRO A 124 -13.07 13.27 -16.76
N LEU A 125 -12.96 12.01 -16.36
CA LEU A 125 -12.52 10.92 -17.24
C LEU A 125 -13.74 10.07 -17.59
N ASP A 126 -14.06 10.00 -18.88
CA ASP A 126 -15.08 9.05 -19.37
C ASP A 126 -14.44 7.70 -19.68
N ALA A 127 -15.17 6.62 -19.42
CA ALA A 127 -14.71 5.27 -19.62
C ALA A 127 -15.88 4.31 -19.85
N ASP A 128 -15.70 3.37 -20.80
CA ASP A 128 -16.67 2.30 -21.06
C ASP A 128 -16.81 1.36 -19.85
N ALA A 129 -15.70 1.12 -19.14
CA ALA A 129 -15.64 0.33 -17.92
C ALA A 129 -14.62 0.93 -16.93
N VAL A 130 -14.89 0.78 -15.63
CA VAL A 130 -14.06 1.26 -14.52
C VAL A 130 -13.75 0.11 -13.56
N ILE A 131 -12.48 -0.09 -13.24
CA ILE A 131 -12.04 -1.02 -12.19
C ILE A 131 -11.63 -0.23 -10.94
N VAL A 132 -12.34 -0.43 -9.84
CA VAL A 132 -11.98 0.13 -8.53
C VAL A 132 -11.03 -0.82 -7.81
N ALA A 133 -9.74 -0.48 -7.85
CA ALA A 133 -8.65 -1.21 -7.18
C ALA A 133 -7.94 -0.34 -6.13
N ALA A 134 -8.69 0.48 -5.40
CA ALA A 134 -8.17 1.52 -4.50
C ALA A 134 -7.71 0.99 -3.12
N GLY A 135 -7.43 -0.31 -2.98
CA GLY A 135 -6.96 -0.91 -1.74
C GLY A 135 -7.89 -0.57 -0.56
N ALA A 136 -7.33 -0.13 0.57
CA ALA A 136 -8.10 0.15 1.78
C ALA A 136 -9.10 1.30 1.59
N TRP A 137 -8.86 2.20 0.64
CA TRP A 137 -9.73 3.33 0.30
C TRP A 137 -10.91 2.95 -0.60
N THR A 138 -11.04 1.68 -0.99
CA THR A 138 -12.11 1.23 -1.90
C THR A 138 -13.50 1.59 -1.39
N GLY A 139 -13.75 1.48 -0.07
CA GLY A 139 -15.02 1.88 0.53
C GLY A 139 -15.30 3.38 0.38
N GLU A 140 -14.29 4.24 0.53
CA GLU A 140 -14.41 5.69 0.36
C GLU A 140 -14.67 6.06 -1.11
N VAL A 141 -13.98 5.40 -2.05
CA VAL A 141 -14.12 5.61 -3.49
C VAL A 141 -15.51 5.17 -4.00
N CYS A 142 -16.06 4.09 -3.45
CA CYS A 142 -17.39 3.60 -3.87
C CYS A 142 -18.55 4.35 -3.20
N ARG A 143 -18.31 5.11 -2.13
CA ARG A 143 -19.36 5.83 -1.40
C ARG A 143 -20.21 6.76 -2.27
N PRO A 144 -19.65 7.58 -3.19
CA PRO A 144 -20.48 8.44 -4.04
C PRO A 144 -21.24 7.67 -5.14
N LEU A 145 -20.90 6.39 -5.39
CA LEU A 145 -21.70 5.50 -6.24
C LEU A 145 -22.95 4.97 -5.51
N GLY A 146 -23.17 5.37 -4.25
CA GLY A 146 -24.26 4.86 -3.41
C GLY A 146 -23.99 3.45 -2.86
N VAL A 147 -22.78 2.89 -3.07
CA VAL A 147 -22.42 1.55 -2.62
C VAL A 147 -21.59 1.62 -1.34
N LYS A 148 -22.07 0.98 -0.27
CA LYS A 148 -21.33 0.85 0.98
C LYS A 148 -20.58 -0.48 1.02
N LEU A 149 -19.27 -0.43 0.84
CA LEU A 149 -18.40 -1.61 0.94
C LEU A 149 -17.69 -1.63 2.30
N PRO A 150 -17.84 -2.68 3.13
CA PRO A 150 -17.12 -2.82 4.39
C PRO A 150 -15.64 -3.21 4.17
N VAL A 151 -14.89 -2.32 3.52
CA VAL A 151 -13.44 -2.41 3.33
C VAL A 151 -12.76 -1.44 4.30
N PHE A 152 -11.81 -1.93 5.08
CA PHE A 152 -11.12 -1.15 6.09
C PHE A 152 -9.61 -1.46 6.11
N PRO A 153 -8.78 -0.50 6.56
CA PRO A 153 -7.34 -0.69 6.65
C PRO A 153 -6.95 -1.49 7.89
N ARG A 154 -5.97 -2.37 7.71
CA ARG A 154 -5.20 -2.97 8.81
C ARG A 154 -3.73 -2.62 8.61
N ARG A 155 -3.16 -1.88 9.55
CA ARG A 155 -1.78 -1.43 9.44
C ARG A 155 -0.82 -2.59 9.66
N GLY A 156 0.24 -2.62 8.87
CA GLY A 156 1.43 -3.41 9.16
C GLY A 156 2.70 -2.56 9.04
N GLN A 157 3.57 -2.70 10.02
CA GLN A 157 4.90 -2.09 10.06
C GLN A 157 5.94 -3.17 9.80
N ILE A 158 6.91 -2.87 8.94
CA ILE A 158 8.02 -3.78 8.60
C ILE A 158 9.35 -3.08 8.81
N LEU A 159 10.36 -3.85 9.18
CA LEU A 159 11.72 -3.41 9.38
C LEU A 159 12.62 -3.98 8.30
N HIS A 160 13.46 -3.14 7.70
CA HIS A 160 14.54 -3.57 6.82
C HIS A 160 15.85 -3.40 7.56
N VAL A 161 16.63 -4.48 7.61
CA VAL A 161 17.96 -4.50 8.21
C VAL A 161 19.00 -4.98 7.21
N THR A 162 20.26 -4.67 7.47
CA THR A 162 21.40 -5.10 6.65
C THR A 162 22.44 -5.82 7.51
N LEU A 163 23.06 -6.82 6.91
CA LEU A 163 24.11 -7.65 7.50
C LEU A 163 25.37 -7.54 6.64
N GLU A 164 26.17 -6.49 6.85
CA GLU A 164 27.33 -6.19 6.00
C GLU A 164 28.25 -7.42 5.81
N GLY A 165 28.57 -7.73 4.55
CA GLY A 165 29.41 -8.86 4.19
C GLY A 165 28.74 -10.23 4.20
N ILE A 166 27.44 -10.33 4.50
CA ILE A 166 26.68 -11.58 4.47
C ILE A 166 25.80 -11.63 3.22
N ASP A 167 26.00 -12.64 2.36
CA ASP A 167 25.10 -12.87 1.23
C ASP A 167 23.77 -13.51 1.69
N THR A 168 22.70 -12.74 1.60
CA THR A 168 21.33 -13.11 1.98
C THR A 168 20.44 -13.40 0.77
N ALA A 169 20.97 -13.39 -0.46
CA ALA A 169 20.17 -13.48 -1.69
C ALA A 169 19.37 -14.79 -1.81
N TRP A 170 19.90 -15.88 -1.27
CA TRP A 170 19.33 -17.23 -1.35
C TRP A 170 18.68 -17.70 -0.06
N TRP A 171 18.58 -16.83 0.94
CA TRP A 171 17.94 -17.23 2.19
C TRP A 171 16.45 -17.51 1.96
N PRO A 172 15.92 -18.58 2.56
CA PRO A 172 14.51 -18.90 2.43
C PRO A 172 13.66 -17.85 3.15
N ILE A 173 12.37 -17.80 2.78
CA ILE A 173 11.37 -17.12 3.59
C ILE A 173 11.17 -17.94 4.87
N VAL A 174 11.27 -17.30 6.02
CA VAL A 174 10.96 -17.91 7.31
C VAL A 174 9.57 -17.46 7.72
N LEU A 175 8.67 -18.43 7.91
CA LEU A 175 7.29 -18.21 8.37
C LEU A 175 7.10 -18.86 9.75
N PRO A 176 7.33 -18.12 10.85
CA PRO A 176 7.03 -18.61 12.18
C PRO A 176 5.54 -18.93 12.33
N ARG A 177 5.19 -19.86 13.23
CA ARG A 177 3.78 -20.15 13.53
C ARG A 177 3.03 -18.92 14.06
N ILE A 178 3.71 -18.05 14.78
CA ILE A 178 3.18 -16.83 15.38
C ILE A 178 4.21 -15.72 15.17
N GLY A 179 3.74 -14.54 14.77
CA GLY A 179 4.59 -13.35 14.61
C GLY A 179 4.99 -13.05 13.17
N PRO A 180 5.99 -12.17 12.97
CA PRO A 180 6.41 -11.70 11.67
C PRO A 180 7.17 -12.77 10.88
N TYR A 181 7.04 -12.75 9.55
CA TYR A 181 7.94 -13.43 8.63
C TYR A 181 9.31 -12.75 8.56
N LEU A 182 10.31 -13.52 8.12
CA LEU A 182 11.62 -13.01 7.74
C LEU A 182 11.93 -13.39 6.30
N LEU A 183 12.64 -12.50 5.61
CA LEU A 183 12.84 -12.54 4.17
C LEU A 183 14.23 -12.02 3.83
N GLY A 184 15.06 -12.83 3.18
CA GLY A 184 16.34 -12.40 2.62
C GLY A 184 16.18 -11.80 1.23
N PHE A 185 16.99 -10.80 0.93
CA PHE A 185 17.15 -10.21 -0.39
C PHE A 185 18.65 -10.19 -0.78
N PRO A 186 18.98 -9.95 -2.06
CA PRO A 186 20.33 -9.55 -2.44
C PRO A 186 20.79 -8.30 -1.68
N ASP A 187 22.10 -8.02 -1.77
CA ASP A 187 22.74 -6.86 -1.13
C ASP A 187 22.62 -6.88 0.40
N SER A 188 22.79 -8.07 0.99
CA SER A 188 22.87 -8.28 2.44
C SER A 188 21.64 -7.79 3.23
N ARG A 189 20.47 -7.73 2.60
CA ARG A 189 19.26 -7.15 3.17
C ARG A 189 18.31 -8.23 3.68
N VAL A 190 17.77 -8.01 4.88
CA VAL A 190 16.72 -8.83 5.49
C VAL A 190 15.52 -7.94 5.83
N VAL A 191 14.32 -8.44 5.56
CA VAL A 191 13.06 -7.82 6.00
C VAL A 191 12.45 -8.65 7.11
N ILE A 192 12.00 -7.97 8.16
CA ILE A 192 11.24 -8.54 9.28
C ILE A 192 9.88 -7.87 9.26
N GLY A 193 8.81 -8.64 9.10
CA GLY A 193 7.49 -8.05 8.95
C GLY A 193 6.36 -9.04 9.17
N ALA A 194 5.18 -8.64 9.63
CA ALA A 194 4.79 -7.29 10.01
C ALA A 194 3.90 -7.33 11.25
N THR A 195 3.74 -6.19 11.90
CA THR A 195 2.64 -5.97 12.84
C THR A 195 1.28 -6.16 12.15
N ILE A 196 0.25 -6.39 12.96
CA ILE A 196 -1.16 -6.42 12.56
C ILE A 196 -1.95 -5.50 13.49
N GLU A 197 -2.36 -4.34 12.97
CA GLU A 197 -2.91 -3.27 13.81
C GLU A 197 -4.22 -2.71 13.26
N ASP A 198 -5.27 -2.73 14.08
CA ASP A 198 -6.59 -2.18 13.76
C ASP A 198 -6.68 -0.72 14.24
N VAL A 199 -6.05 0.20 13.49
CA VAL A 199 -5.87 1.62 13.86
C VAL A 199 -6.44 2.61 12.84
N GLY A 200 -7.26 2.12 11.90
CA GLY A 200 -7.80 2.94 10.82
C GLY A 200 -6.72 3.41 9.83
N PHE A 201 -6.99 4.51 9.12
CA PHE A 201 -6.11 5.08 8.09
C PHE A 201 -4.94 5.88 8.70
N SER A 202 -4.10 5.20 9.49
CA SER A 202 -2.96 5.81 10.18
C SER A 202 -1.63 5.19 9.74
N PRO A 203 -1.11 5.51 8.54
CA PRO A 203 0.14 4.96 8.01
C PRO A 203 1.36 5.63 8.65
N ARG A 204 1.49 5.52 9.97
CA ARG A 204 2.62 6.02 10.76
C ARG A 204 3.34 4.88 11.45
N VAL A 205 4.65 4.99 11.53
CA VAL A 205 5.50 4.12 12.34
C VAL A 205 5.30 4.46 13.82
N THR A 206 5.35 3.45 14.69
CA THR A 206 5.24 3.61 16.15
C THR A 206 6.36 2.87 16.87
N MET A 207 6.80 3.42 18.02
CA MET A 207 7.80 2.76 18.87
C MET A 207 7.35 1.36 19.30
N GLY A 208 6.07 1.20 19.64
CA GLY A 208 5.51 -0.10 20.02
C GLY A 208 5.56 -1.13 18.89
N GLY A 209 5.16 -0.74 17.68
CA GLY A 209 5.19 -1.67 16.53
C GLY A 209 6.61 -2.03 16.09
N LEU A 210 7.56 -1.09 16.19
CA LEU A 210 8.98 -1.40 16.01
C LEU A 210 9.50 -2.38 17.06
N GLY A 211 9.18 -2.15 18.34
CA GLY A 211 9.54 -3.04 19.44
C GLY A 211 9.03 -4.46 19.21
N GLU A 212 7.75 -4.60 18.84
CA GLU A 212 7.13 -5.89 18.53
C GLU A 212 7.84 -6.65 17.40
N VAL A 213 8.14 -5.96 16.28
CA VAL A 213 8.81 -6.57 15.13
C VAL A 213 10.25 -6.96 15.46
N ILE A 214 10.98 -6.12 16.21
CA ILE A 214 12.35 -6.40 16.64
C ILE A 214 12.38 -7.59 17.58
N GLU A 215 11.54 -7.58 18.62
CA GLU A 215 11.49 -8.65 19.61
C GLU A 215 11.17 -9.98 18.95
N ALA A 216 10.11 -10.04 18.15
CA ALA A 216 9.69 -11.27 17.49
C ALA A 216 10.71 -11.74 16.42
N GLY A 217 11.34 -10.80 15.71
CA GLY A 217 12.43 -11.11 14.76
C GLY A 217 13.64 -11.73 15.45
N LEU A 218 14.08 -11.19 16.58
CA LEU A 218 15.23 -11.70 17.35
C LEU A 218 14.92 -13.01 18.07
N GLN A 219 13.67 -13.27 18.43
CA GLN A 219 13.25 -14.58 18.95
C GLN A 219 13.42 -15.69 17.90
N VAL A 220 13.17 -15.39 16.63
CA VAL A 220 13.28 -16.35 15.52
C VAL A 220 14.70 -16.45 14.99
N ALA A 221 15.39 -15.31 14.85
CA ALA A 221 16.74 -15.22 14.29
C ALA A 221 17.64 -14.36 15.20
N PRO A 222 18.15 -14.91 16.31
CA PRO A 222 19.01 -14.17 17.26
C PRO A 222 20.28 -13.58 16.64
N GLY A 223 20.77 -14.16 15.54
CA GLY A 223 21.93 -13.65 14.80
C GLY A 223 21.73 -12.26 14.18
N LEU A 224 20.49 -11.75 14.13
CA LEU A 224 20.19 -10.40 13.65
C LEU A 224 20.44 -9.31 14.69
N VAL A 225 20.85 -9.64 15.92
CA VAL A 225 21.02 -8.66 17.02
C VAL A 225 22.01 -7.53 16.68
N GLY A 226 23.01 -7.80 15.84
CA GLY A 226 23.99 -6.82 15.37
C GLY A 226 23.67 -6.19 14.01
N ALA A 227 22.50 -6.47 13.43
CA ALA A 227 22.13 -5.96 12.12
C ALA A 227 21.90 -4.43 12.14
N THR A 228 22.28 -3.75 11.06
CA THR A 228 22.05 -2.32 10.93
C THR A 228 20.63 -2.07 10.43
N VAL A 229 19.85 -1.26 11.15
CA VAL A 229 18.51 -0.82 10.71
C VAL A 229 18.67 0.14 9.53
N ALA A 230 18.15 -0.25 8.36
CA ALA A 230 18.26 0.54 7.14
C ALA A 230 17.03 1.44 6.93
N GLU A 231 15.83 0.89 7.10
CA GLU A 231 14.58 1.64 6.96
C GLU A 231 13.42 0.92 7.68
N THR A 232 12.36 1.69 7.95
CA THR A 232 11.07 1.16 8.39
C THR A 232 10.01 1.58 7.40
N ARG A 233 9.14 0.64 7.03
CA ARG A 233 7.99 0.92 6.15
C ARG A 233 6.69 0.58 6.85
N VAL A 234 5.64 1.29 6.45
CA VAL A 234 4.28 1.11 6.95
C VAL A 234 3.32 1.00 5.77
N GLY A 235 2.40 0.06 5.86
CA GLY A 235 1.37 -0.17 4.84
C GLY A 235 0.00 -0.43 5.46
N LEU A 236 -1.04 -0.11 4.70
CA LEU A 236 -2.43 -0.37 5.08
C LEU A 236 -2.96 -1.52 4.21
N ARG A 237 -3.15 -2.70 4.81
CA ARG A 237 -3.72 -3.87 4.14
C ARG A 237 -5.22 -3.65 3.95
N PRO A 238 -5.78 -3.86 2.75
CA PRO A 238 -7.22 -3.81 2.53
C PRO A 238 -7.88 -5.06 3.07
N VAL A 239 -8.70 -4.93 4.11
CA VAL A 239 -9.49 -6.03 4.69
C VAL A 239 -10.96 -5.83 4.32
N TYR A 240 -11.60 -6.87 3.79
CA TYR A 240 -13.04 -6.89 3.50
C TYR A 240 -13.76 -7.75 4.56
N ALA A 241 -14.85 -7.24 5.14
CA ALA A 241 -15.46 -7.78 6.37
C ALA A 241 -16.17 -9.16 6.30
N PRO A 242 -16.42 -9.78 5.13
CA PRO A 242 -16.72 -11.22 5.02
C PRO A 242 -15.50 -12.15 5.04
N GLY A 243 -14.27 -11.60 4.96
CA GLY A 243 -13.02 -12.35 5.07
C GLY A 243 -12.38 -12.81 3.74
N SER A 244 -13.15 -12.94 2.68
CA SER A 244 -12.64 -13.24 1.33
C SER A 244 -12.30 -11.95 0.56
N PRO A 245 -11.46 -12.00 -0.49
CA PRO A 245 -11.31 -10.88 -1.41
C PRO A 245 -12.64 -10.47 -2.03
N LEU A 246 -12.77 -9.18 -2.35
CA LEU A 246 -13.94 -8.62 -3.03
C LEU A 246 -13.62 -8.40 -4.49
N ILE A 247 -14.17 -9.25 -5.37
CA ILE A 247 -13.93 -9.22 -6.81
C ILE A 247 -15.26 -9.42 -7.52
N GLY A 248 -15.72 -8.42 -8.26
CA GLY A 248 -16.96 -8.54 -9.03
C GLY A 248 -17.51 -7.22 -9.55
N ARG A 249 -18.62 -7.28 -10.28
CA ARG A 249 -19.31 -6.11 -10.82
C ARG A 249 -20.16 -5.44 -9.72
N LEU A 250 -19.98 -4.14 -9.51
CA LEU A 250 -20.87 -3.29 -8.72
C LEU A 250 -22.02 -2.74 -9.56
N THR A 251 -21.76 -2.47 -10.83
CA THR A 251 -22.75 -2.05 -11.83
C THR A 251 -22.39 -2.68 -13.18
N SER A 252 -23.15 -2.39 -14.24
CA SER A 252 -22.80 -2.82 -15.60
C SER A 252 -21.45 -2.29 -16.11
N ARG A 253 -20.95 -1.18 -15.54
CA ARG A 253 -19.69 -0.54 -15.96
C ARG A 253 -18.60 -0.53 -14.88
N VAL A 254 -18.95 -0.83 -13.63
CA VAL A 254 -18.00 -0.74 -12.51
C VAL A 254 -17.69 -2.13 -11.98
N VAL A 255 -16.41 -2.50 -11.99
CA VAL A 255 -15.85 -3.69 -11.35
C VAL A 255 -15.09 -3.23 -10.11
N VAL A 256 -15.14 -4.01 -9.04
CA VAL A 256 -14.29 -3.83 -7.85
C VAL A 256 -13.33 -5.00 -7.72
N ALA A 257 -12.10 -4.72 -7.31
CA ALA A 257 -11.08 -5.71 -7.03
C ALA A 257 -10.23 -5.26 -5.83
N THR A 258 -10.56 -5.75 -4.63
CA THR A 258 -9.90 -5.35 -3.38
C THR A 258 -9.94 -6.47 -2.33
N GLY A 259 -9.55 -6.18 -1.09
CA GLY A 259 -9.68 -7.12 0.03
C GLY A 259 -8.62 -8.22 0.05
N LEU A 260 -7.53 -8.09 -0.73
CA LEU A 260 -6.46 -9.08 -0.81
C LEU A 260 -5.62 -9.18 0.48
N SER A 261 -5.80 -8.26 1.44
CA SER A 261 -5.10 -8.24 2.73
C SER A 261 -3.59 -8.48 2.56
N SER A 262 -3.04 -9.50 3.21
CA SER A 262 -1.63 -9.90 3.16
C SER A 262 -1.19 -10.60 1.87
N TYR A 263 -2.13 -11.01 1.02
CA TYR A 263 -1.86 -11.84 -0.16
C TYR A 263 -1.82 -11.04 -1.46
N GLY A 264 -1.81 -9.70 -1.39
CA GLY A 264 -1.88 -8.83 -2.56
C GLY A 264 -0.75 -9.03 -3.58
N LEU A 265 0.46 -9.38 -3.14
CA LEU A 265 1.58 -9.66 -4.06
C LEU A 265 1.42 -11.01 -4.77
N THR A 266 0.90 -12.01 -4.06
CA THR A 266 0.72 -13.37 -4.58
C THR A 266 -0.49 -13.47 -5.49
N ALA A 267 -1.64 -12.97 -5.02
CA ALA A 267 -2.92 -13.08 -5.72
C ALA A 267 -3.18 -11.91 -6.69
N GLY A 268 -2.53 -10.76 -6.51
CA GLY A 268 -2.77 -9.54 -7.27
C GLY A 268 -2.73 -9.71 -8.80
N PRO A 269 -1.70 -10.37 -9.39
CA PRO A 269 -1.66 -10.59 -10.83
C PRO A 269 -2.87 -11.38 -11.36
N PHE A 270 -3.28 -12.42 -10.62
CA PHE A 270 -4.43 -13.24 -11.01
C PHE A 270 -5.76 -12.49 -10.81
N THR A 271 -5.90 -11.74 -9.71
CA THR A 271 -7.03 -10.86 -9.46
C THR A 271 -7.16 -9.78 -10.54
N GLY A 272 -6.05 -9.21 -11.01
CA GLY A 272 -6.05 -8.25 -12.12
C GLY A 272 -6.59 -8.86 -13.40
N ARG A 273 -6.21 -10.11 -13.72
CA ARG A 273 -6.74 -10.85 -14.87
C ARG A 273 -8.24 -11.10 -14.77
N ILE A 274 -8.74 -11.46 -13.58
CA ILE A 274 -10.18 -11.63 -13.33
C ILE A 274 -10.92 -10.29 -13.53
N ALA A 275 -10.42 -9.22 -12.92
CA ALA A 275 -11.03 -7.90 -13.02
C ALA A 275 -11.08 -7.38 -14.46
N ALA A 276 -10.02 -7.63 -15.25
CA ALA A 276 -9.98 -7.29 -16.66
C ALA A 276 -11.03 -8.05 -17.47
N ALA A 277 -11.16 -9.37 -17.30
CA ALA A 277 -12.20 -10.17 -17.97
C ALA A 277 -13.60 -9.63 -17.64
N LEU A 278 -13.86 -9.33 -16.37
CA LEU A 278 -15.14 -8.75 -15.94
C LEU A 278 -15.39 -7.36 -16.55
N ALA A 279 -14.37 -6.52 -16.69
CA ALA A 279 -14.51 -5.21 -17.31
C ALA A 279 -14.79 -5.30 -18.83
N LEU A 280 -14.20 -6.29 -19.50
CA LEU A 280 -14.36 -6.52 -20.94
C LEU A 280 -15.65 -7.26 -21.31
N GLY A 281 -16.36 -7.83 -20.33
CA GLY A 281 -17.55 -8.65 -20.59
C GLY A 281 -17.23 -10.13 -20.87
N ASP A 282 -15.97 -10.53 -20.69
CA ASP A 282 -15.50 -11.89 -20.91
C ASP A 282 -15.81 -12.81 -19.72
N GLU A 283 -15.72 -14.12 -19.96
CA GLU A 283 -15.80 -15.14 -18.92
C GLU A 283 -14.51 -15.13 -18.06
N PRO A 284 -14.60 -14.99 -16.72
CA PRO A 284 -13.44 -15.06 -15.85
C PRO A 284 -12.82 -16.47 -15.81
N PRO A 285 -11.52 -16.59 -15.46
CA PRO A 285 -10.82 -17.88 -15.41
C PRO A 285 -11.30 -18.81 -14.28
N ILE A 286 -12.12 -18.32 -13.35
CA ILE A 286 -12.73 -19.07 -12.24
C ILE A 286 -14.13 -18.53 -11.96
N ASP A 287 -14.95 -19.31 -11.26
CA ASP A 287 -16.21 -18.82 -10.70
C ASP A 287 -15.92 -17.72 -9.66
N VAL A 288 -16.37 -16.49 -9.96
CA VAL A 288 -16.19 -15.32 -9.10
C VAL A 288 -17.33 -15.13 -8.10
N THR A 289 -18.39 -15.93 -8.17
CA THR A 289 -19.57 -15.82 -7.30
C THR A 289 -19.21 -15.79 -5.80
N PRO A 290 -18.26 -16.59 -5.29
CA PRO A 290 -17.85 -16.55 -3.88
C PRO A 290 -17.17 -15.24 -3.44
N TYR A 291 -16.70 -14.42 -4.39
CA TYR A 291 -15.99 -13.17 -4.16
C TYR A 291 -16.81 -11.94 -4.56
N ALA A 292 -18.00 -12.16 -5.13
CA ALA A 292 -18.83 -11.10 -5.67
C ALA A 292 -19.34 -10.17 -4.56
N PRO A 293 -19.53 -8.87 -4.85
CA PRO A 293 -20.15 -7.95 -3.93
C PRO A 293 -21.54 -8.41 -3.52
N ALA A 294 -21.79 -8.54 -2.21
CA ALA A 294 -23.13 -8.66 -1.67
C ALA A 294 -23.81 -7.29 -1.73
N LEU A 295 -24.45 -6.99 -2.87
CA LEU A 295 -25.28 -5.80 -3.01
C LEU A 295 -26.61 -6.06 -2.29
N ALA A 296 -26.94 -5.20 -1.32
CA ALA A 296 -28.21 -5.19 -0.61
C ALA A 296 -29.24 -4.33 -1.36
#